data_AF-A0A7S0F3B0-F1
#
_entry.id   AF-A0A7S0F3B0-F1
#
_cell.length_a   1.000
_cell.length_b   1.000
_cell.length_c   1.000
_cell.angle_alpha   90.00
_cell.angle_beta   90.00
_cell.angle_gamma   90.00
#
_symmetry.space_group_name_H-M   'P 1'
#
loop_
_entity.id
_entity.type
_entity.pdbx_description
1 polymer ?
#
loop_
_entity_poly.entity_id
_entity_poly.type
_entity_poly.pdbx_seq_one_letter_code
_entity_poly.pdbx_strand_id
1 'polypeptide(L)'
;ERRARSGTHPLMRVVNILLVAALLDLVGAGQVLSSMRQPGRVRTTERGAVGSGEDTLESFRHCVQRLRATPNAALSLRAVLGYIERASAHPRSRICMWDPEFCTHVAPTPEARECLLAAGFVALETNDASSTPYLAQRRVPSRVLRAMALELKRQSAA
;
A
#
# COMPACT_ATOMS: atom_id res chain seq x y z
N GLU A 1 39.40 -35.80 -27.70
CA GLU A 1 39.33 -35.55 -26.24
C GLU A 1 39.13 -34.05 -25.98
N ARG A 2 38.28 -33.71 -25.01
CA ARG A 2 38.20 -32.45 -24.21
C ARG A 2 37.70 -31.13 -24.84
N ARG A 3 36.43 -30.82 -24.47
CA ARG A 3 35.85 -29.48 -24.22
C ARG A 3 36.59 -28.74 -23.09
N ALA A 4 36.67 -27.41 -23.18
CA ALA A 4 36.31 -26.44 -22.11
C ALA A 4 36.39 -25.00 -22.67
N ARG A 5 35.27 -24.37 -23.01
CA ARG A 5 34.44 -23.47 -22.17
C ARG A 5 35.01 -22.05 -22.08
N SER A 6 34.50 -21.19 -22.98
CA SER A 6 34.53 -19.73 -22.87
C SER A 6 33.97 -19.28 -21.52
N GLY A 7 34.79 -18.54 -20.78
CA GLY A 7 34.37 -17.82 -19.58
C GLY A 7 33.39 -16.72 -19.97
N THR A 8 32.13 -16.86 -19.53
CA THR A 8 31.15 -15.78 -19.58
C THR A 8 31.06 -15.18 -18.18
N HIS A 9 31.41 -13.90 -18.08
CA HIS A 9 31.48 -13.15 -16.84
C HIS A 9 30.10 -13.07 -16.15
N PRO A 10 29.93 -13.62 -14.94
CA PRO A 10 28.66 -13.57 -14.21
C PRO A 10 28.32 -12.17 -13.68
N LEU A 11 29.29 -11.26 -13.62
CA LEU A 11 29.13 -9.90 -13.06
C LEU A 11 28.24 -8.98 -13.92
N MET A 12 28.31 -9.05 -15.24
CA MET A 12 27.49 -8.16 -16.10
C MET A 12 26.00 -8.49 -16.08
N ARG A 13 25.63 -9.74 -15.77
CA ARG A 13 24.21 -10.14 -15.67
C ARG A 13 23.54 -9.62 -14.40
N VAL A 14 24.26 -9.60 -13.29
CA VAL A 14 23.71 -9.12 -11.99
C VAL A 14 23.46 -7.61 -12.04
N VAL A 15 24.38 -6.85 -12.64
CA VAL A 15 24.22 -5.40 -12.81
C VAL A 15 23.02 -5.07 -13.68
N ASN A 16 22.79 -5.84 -14.76
CA ASN A 16 21.66 -5.60 -15.65
C ASN A 16 20.31 -5.94 -15.00
N ILE A 17 20.25 -6.98 -14.15
CA ILE A 17 19.02 -7.32 -13.40
C ILE A 17 18.71 -6.26 -12.34
N LEU A 18 19.72 -5.78 -11.61
CA LEU A 18 19.54 -4.71 -10.61
C LEU A 18 19.10 -3.39 -11.26
N LEU A 19 19.65 -3.05 -12.43
CA LEU A 19 19.28 -1.84 -13.17
C LEU A 19 17.83 -1.90 -13.67
N VAL A 20 17.39 -3.08 -14.15
CA VAL A 20 16.00 -3.28 -14.60
C VAL A 20 15.02 -3.26 -13.43
N ALA A 21 15.38 -3.80 -12.27
CA ALA A 21 14.56 -3.69 -11.05
C ALA A 21 14.41 -2.24 -10.60
N ALA A 22 15.50 -1.47 -10.56
CA ALA A 22 15.47 -0.05 -10.18
C ALA A 22 14.69 0.83 -11.19
N LEU A 23 14.73 0.50 -12.48
CA LEU A 23 13.96 1.21 -13.51
C LEU A 23 12.47 0.85 -13.49
N LEU A 24 12.11 -0.40 -13.15
CA LEU A 24 10.72 -0.79 -12.93
C LEU A 24 10.13 -0.16 -11.67
N ASP A 25 10.93 0.04 -10.61
CA ASP A 25 10.50 0.70 -9.37
C ASP A 25 10.11 2.17 -9.60
N LEU A 26 10.80 2.90 -10.49
CA LEU A 26 10.47 4.31 -10.77
C LEU A 26 9.15 4.47 -11.56
N VAL A 27 8.92 3.62 -12.56
CA VAL A 27 7.68 3.66 -13.35
C VAL A 27 6.50 3.14 -12.53
N GLY A 28 6.71 2.09 -11.72
CA GLY A 28 5.73 1.55 -10.79
C GLY A 28 5.33 2.58 -9.74
N ALA A 29 6.28 3.31 -9.14
CA ALA A 29 5.99 4.35 -8.17
C ALA A 29 5.10 5.47 -8.74
N GLY A 30 5.33 5.89 -9.99
CA GLY A 30 4.49 6.90 -10.67
C GLY A 30 3.05 6.44 -10.95
N GLN A 31 2.87 5.16 -11.30
CA GLN A 31 1.54 4.56 -11.49
C GLN A 31 0.82 4.34 -10.15
N VAL A 32 1.53 3.94 -9.11
CA VAL A 32 0.99 3.81 -7.75
C VAL A 32 0.56 5.18 -7.22
N LEU A 33 1.37 6.21 -7.44
CA LEU A 33 0.98 7.59 -7.13
C LEU A 33 -0.25 8.02 -7.91
N SER A 34 -0.36 7.69 -9.19
CA SER A 34 -1.57 7.98 -9.99
C SER A 34 -2.79 7.21 -9.51
N SER A 35 -2.65 5.93 -9.15
CA SER A 35 -3.71 5.09 -8.59
C SER A 35 -4.17 5.54 -7.21
N MET A 36 -3.25 6.05 -6.38
CA MET A 36 -3.55 6.62 -5.07
C MET A 36 -4.03 8.07 -5.18
N ARG A 37 -3.65 8.78 -6.24
CA ARG A 37 -4.11 10.14 -6.55
C ARG A 37 -5.52 10.13 -7.10
N GLN A 38 -5.92 9.15 -7.93
CA GLN A 38 -7.22 9.15 -8.60
C GLN A 38 -8.36 9.11 -7.58
N PRO A 39 -9.03 10.25 -7.31
CA PRO A 39 -10.36 10.22 -6.77
C PRO A 39 -11.20 10.02 -8.03
N GLY A 40 -11.29 8.77 -8.50
CA GLY A 40 -12.05 8.44 -9.68
C GLY A 40 -13.52 8.76 -9.43
N ARG A 41 -13.90 10.02 -9.61
CA ARG A 41 -15.22 10.55 -9.98
C ARG A 41 -16.41 9.77 -9.39
N VAL A 42 -16.31 9.31 -8.15
CA VAL A 42 -17.49 9.00 -7.35
C VAL A 42 -18.05 10.35 -7.00
N ARG A 43 -19.28 10.54 -7.43
CA ARG A 43 -20.13 11.72 -7.31
C ARG A 43 -20.40 12.04 -5.84
N THR A 44 -19.37 12.30 -5.04
CA THR A 44 -19.52 12.95 -3.75
C THR A 44 -19.56 14.42 -4.03
N THR A 45 -20.80 14.89 -4.15
CA THR A 45 -21.19 16.26 -3.87
C THR A 45 -20.32 16.83 -2.75
N GLU A 46 -19.91 18.07 -2.97
CA GLU A 46 -19.41 19.04 -2.01
C GLU A 46 -19.71 18.72 -0.55
N ARG A 47 -18.78 19.10 0.34
CA ARG A 47 -18.97 19.22 1.80
C ARG A 47 -18.84 17.89 2.56
N GLY A 48 -17.68 17.71 3.20
CA GLY A 48 -17.59 17.45 4.65
C GLY A 48 -18.51 16.40 5.31
N ALA A 49 -19.03 15.41 4.60
CA ALA A 49 -19.65 14.26 5.21
C ALA A 49 -18.53 13.31 5.62
N VAL A 50 -18.07 13.45 6.86
CA VAL A 50 -17.52 12.30 7.58
C VAL A 50 -18.67 11.29 7.55
N GLY A 51 -18.62 10.34 6.61
CA GLY A 51 -19.51 9.20 6.62
C GLY A 51 -19.52 8.64 8.05
N SER A 52 -20.65 8.10 8.48
CA SER A 52 -20.70 7.48 9.80
C SER A 52 -19.50 6.55 9.95
N GLY A 53 -18.92 6.46 11.15
CA GLY A 53 -17.79 5.54 11.38
C GLY A 53 -18.13 4.10 10.96
N GLU A 54 -19.43 3.78 10.90
CA GLU A 54 -20.03 2.56 10.39
C GLU A 54 -19.88 2.41 8.86
N ASP A 55 -20.24 3.42 8.06
CA ASP A 55 -20.06 3.45 6.61
C ASP A 55 -18.59 3.26 6.20
N THR A 56 -17.69 3.81 7.03
CA THR A 56 -16.23 3.69 6.85
C THR A 56 -15.75 2.26 7.11
N LEU A 57 -16.31 1.59 8.12
CA LEU A 57 -15.98 0.20 8.44
C LEU A 57 -16.56 -0.78 7.41
N GLU A 58 -17.76 -0.53 6.90
CA GLU A 58 -18.38 -1.35 5.85
C GLU A 58 -17.61 -1.27 4.54
N SER A 59 -17.26 -0.05 4.11
CA SER A 59 -16.41 0.16 2.94
C SER A 59 -15.07 -0.58 3.08
N PHE A 60 -14.46 -0.51 4.28
CA PHE A 60 -13.23 -1.22 4.57
C PHE A 60 -13.39 -2.75 4.51
N ARG A 61 -14.48 -3.31 5.04
CA ARG A 61 -14.77 -4.75 4.95
C ARG A 61 -14.86 -5.22 3.51
N HIS A 62 -15.51 -4.45 2.64
CA HIS A 62 -15.58 -4.76 1.22
C HIS A 62 -14.20 -4.80 0.55
N CYS A 63 -13.32 -3.83 0.85
CA CYS A 63 -11.94 -3.86 0.36
C CYS A 63 -11.18 -5.09 0.87
N VAL A 64 -11.33 -5.46 2.15
CA VAL A 64 -10.69 -6.65 2.72
C VAL A 64 -11.17 -7.93 2.05
N GLN A 65 -12.47 -8.07 1.77
CA GLN A 65 -13.00 -9.24 1.06
C GLN A 65 -12.40 -9.37 -0.34
N ARG A 66 -12.29 -8.26 -1.09
CA ARG A 66 -11.62 -8.25 -2.39
C ARG A 66 -10.15 -8.63 -2.27
N LEU A 67 -9.44 -8.09 -1.26
CA LEU A 67 -8.04 -8.41 -1.01
C LEU A 67 -7.83 -9.90 -0.71
N ARG A 68 -8.77 -10.57 -0.01
CA ARG A 68 -8.67 -12.01 0.25
C ARG A 68 -8.70 -12.86 -1.03
N ALA A 69 -9.33 -12.36 -2.09
CA ALA A 69 -9.41 -13.05 -3.37
C ALA A 69 -8.16 -12.88 -4.23
N THR A 70 -7.16 -12.09 -3.81
CA THR A 70 -5.95 -11.85 -4.59
C THR A 70 -4.86 -12.88 -4.30
N PRO A 71 -3.94 -13.13 -5.26
CA PRO A 71 -2.70 -13.83 -4.95
C PRO A 71 -1.93 -13.06 -3.87
N ASN A 72 -1.21 -13.78 -2.99
CA ASN A 72 -0.44 -13.23 -1.88
C ASN A 72 -1.25 -12.44 -0.82
N ALA A 73 -2.58 -12.64 -0.76
CA ALA A 73 -3.47 -11.95 0.17
C ALA A 73 -2.94 -11.91 1.62
N ALA A 74 -2.40 -13.02 2.13
CA ALA A 74 -1.91 -13.10 3.51
C ALA A 74 -0.80 -12.07 3.83
N LEU A 75 0.14 -11.85 2.90
CA LEU A 75 1.23 -10.89 3.08
C LEU A 75 0.73 -9.45 2.99
N SER A 76 -0.11 -9.17 1.99
CA SER A 76 -0.74 -7.85 1.84
C SER A 76 -1.64 -7.49 3.03
N LEU A 77 -2.45 -8.43 3.52
CA LEU A 77 -3.29 -8.24 4.72
C LEU A 77 -2.45 -7.95 5.95
N ARG A 78 -1.32 -8.64 6.12
CA ARG A 78 -0.39 -8.41 7.24
C ARG A 78 0.25 -7.02 7.17
N ALA A 79 0.68 -6.60 5.99
CA ALA A 79 1.24 -5.27 5.79
C ALA A 79 0.20 -4.17 6.11
N VAL A 80 -1.02 -4.30 5.55
CA VAL A 80 -2.14 -3.37 5.83
C VAL A 80 -2.46 -3.33 7.33
N LEU A 81 -2.53 -4.48 7.99
CA LEU A 81 -2.74 -4.56 9.43
C LEU A 81 -1.66 -3.80 10.21
N GLY A 82 -0.39 -4.02 9.87
CA GLY A 82 0.75 -3.35 10.50
C GLY A 82 0.66 -1.82 10.39
N TYR A 83 0.29 -1.30 9.21
CA TYR A 83 0.10 0.14 9.03
C TYR A 83 -1.08 0.70 9.86
N ILE A 84 -2.22 0.00 9.91
CA ILE A 84 -3.38 0.42 10.70
C ILE A 84 -3.07 0.39 12.21
N GLU A 85 -2.39 -0.66 12.69
CA GLU A 85 -1.98 -0.76 14.08
C GLU A 85 -1.03 0.39 14.47
N ARG A 86 -0.02 0.68 13.63
CA ARG A 86 0.88 1.82 13.83
C ARG A 86 0.12 3.14 13.92
N ALA A 87 -0.84 3.39 13.02
CA ALA A 87 -1.67 4.59 13.05
C ALA A 87 -2.63 4.64 14.26
N SER A 88 -3.09 3.50 14.76
CA SER A 88 -3.93 3.42 15.96
C SER A 88 -3.17 3.78 17.23
N ALA A 89 -1.87 3.43 17.29
CA ALA A 89 -0.97 3.71 18.41
C ALA A 89 -0.39 5.13 18.34
N HIS A 90 -0.08 5.62 17.13
CA HIS A 90 0.54 6.91 16.88
C HIS A 90 -0.34 7.76 15.96
N PRO A 91 -1.17 8.67 16.51
CA PRO A 91 -1.94 9.60 15.71
C PRO A 91 -1.01 10.41 14.81
N ARG A 92 -1.34 10.53 13.51
CA ARG A 92 -0.49 11.14 12.46
C ARG A 92 0.69 10.28 11.97
N SER A 93 0.65 8.97 12.18
CA SER A 93 1.57 8.05 11.50
C SER A 93 1.55 8.28 9.99
N ARG A 94 2.75 8.27 9.39
CA ARG A 94 2.97 8.35 7.95
C ARG A 94 3.49 7.01 7.44
N ILE A 95 3.15 6.69 6.20
CA ILE A 95 3.65 5.52 5.48
C ILE A 95 4.55 6.03 4.37
N CYS A 96 5.83 5.69 4.39
CA CYS A 96 6.72 5.96 3.27
C CYS A 96 6.37 5.00 2.13
N MET A 97 6.11 5.52 0.93
CA MET A 97 5.75 4.68 -0.22
C MET A 97 6.98 4.02 -0.86
N TRP A 98 8.20 4.38 -0.43
CA TRP A 98 9.45 3.69 -0.78
C TRP A 98 9.87 2.66 0.27
N ASP A 99 9.08 2.50 1.34
CA ASP A 99 9.32 1.46 2.33
C ASP A 99 9.28 0.06 1.67
N PRO A 100 10.26 -0.82 1.89
CA PRO A 100 10.30 -2.13 1.23
C PRO A 100 9.05 -2.98 1.47
N GLU A 101 8.46 -2.93 2.67
CA GLU A 101 7.19 -3.62 2.98
C GLU A 101 6.05 -3.07 2.11
N PHE A 102 5.97 -1.75 1.96
CA PHE A 102 5.00 -1.10 1.07
C PHE A 102 5.20 -1.53 -0.38
N CYS A 103 6.42 -1.39 -0.92
CA CYS A 103 6.74 -1.73 -2.31
C CYS A 103 6.49 -3.20 -2.64
N THR A 104 6.69 -4.10 -1.69
CA THR A 104 6.57 -5.55 -1.93
C THR A 104 5.13 -6.04 -1.77
N HIS A 105 4.38 -5.53 -0.81
CA HIS A 105 3.11 -6.14 -0.39
C HIS A 105 1.88 -5.24 -0.59
N VAL A 106 2.05 -3.94 -0.77
CA VAL A 106 0.95 -2.98 -0.91
C VAL A 106 0.94 -2.36 -2.29
N ALA A 107 2.07 -1.80 -2.73
CA ALA A 107 2.21 -1.15 -4.03
C ALA A 107 1.76 -2.01 -5.22
N PRO A 108 2.05 -3.33 -5.32
CA PRO A 108 1.61 -4.14 -6.46
C PRO A 108 0.15 -4.62 -6.37
N THR A 109 -0.50 -4.51 -5.20
CA THR A 109 -1.83 -5.08 -4.94
C THR A 109 -2.87 -3.96 -4.82
N PRO A 110 -3.69 -3.70 -5.87
CA PRO A 110 -4.69 -2.62 -5.85
C PRO A 110 -5.63 -2.66 -4.65
N GLU A 111 -6.11 -3.85 -4.28
CA GLU A 111 -7.01 -4.06 -3.15
C GLU A 111 -6.36 -3.69 -1.81
N ALA A 112 -5.05 -3.89 -1.67
CA ALA A 112 -4.31 -3.51 -0.47
C ALA A 112 -4.20 -1.98 -0.35
N ARG A 113 -3.99 -1.30 -1.49
CA ARG A 113 -4.02 0.17 -1.56
C ARG A 113 -5.40 0.71 -1.21
N GLU A 114 -6.45 0.13 -1.77
CA GLU A 114 -7.84 0.50 -1.46
C GLU A 114 -8.17 0.31 0.03
N CYS A 115 -7.69 -0.76 0.66
CA CYS A 115 -7.85 -0.95 2.11
C CYS A 115 -7.24 0.20 2.93
N LEU A 116 -6.06 0.69 2.54
CA LEU A 116 -5.43 1.85 3.19
C LEU A 116 -6.24 3.14 2.94
N LEU A 117 -6.72 3.36 1.72
CA LEU A 117 -7.58 4.51 1.41
C LEU A 117 -8.87 4.48 2.25
N ALA A 118 -9.52 3.32 2.35
CA ALA A 118 -10.72 3.13 3.17
C ALA A 118 -10.44 3.29 4.68
N ALA A 119 -9.24 2.95 5.15
CA ALA A 119 -8.78 3.23 6.51
C ALA A 119 -8.43 4.73 6.73
N GLY A 120 -8.62 5.57 5.72
CA GLY A 120 -8.45 7.02 5.80
C GLY A 120 -7.03 7.51 5.52
N PHE A 121 -6.15 6.66 4.98
CA PHE A 121 -4.85 7.11 4.49
C PHE A 121 -5.02 7.84 3.16
N VAL A 122 -4.31 8.94 2.98
CA VAL A 122 -4.30 9.72 1.73
C VAL A 122 -2.87 10.04 1.35
N ALA A 123 -2.59 10.03 0.05
CA ALA A 123 -1.30 10.50 -0.46
C ALA A 123 -1.15 11.98 -0.16
N LEU A 124 -0.06 12.33 0.52
CA LEU A 124 0.38 13.72 0.62
C LEU A 124 1.34 14.01 -0.51
N GLU A 125 1.01 15.02 -1.31
CA GLU A 125 2.00 15.65 -2.18
C GLU A 125 2.92 16.49 -1.27
N THR A 126 4.11 15.97 -0.99
CA THR A 126 5.11 16.74 -0.26
C THR A 126 5.74 17.76 -1.21
N ASN A 127 5.62 19.04 -0.88
CA ASN A 127 6.39 20.13 -1.49
C ASN A 127 7.84 20.20 -0.95
N ASP A 128 8.25 19.23 -0.13
CA ASP A 128 9.56 19.20 0.49
C ASP A 128 10.60 18.63 -0.49
N ALA A 129 11.79 19.25 -0.51
CA ALA A 129 12.90 19.00 -1.44
C ALA A 129 13.39 17.55 -1.55
N SER A 130 12.87 16.62 -0.75
CA SER A 130 13.16 15.19 -0.75
C SER A 130 12.27 14.36 -1.69
N SER A 131 11.19 14.94 -2.26
CA SER A 131 10.27 14.29 -3.21
C SER A 131 9.73 12.92 -2.76
N THR A 132 9.87 12.57 -1.48
CA THR A 132 9.56 11.22 -0.99
C THR A 132 8.04 11.12 -0.80
N PRO A 133 7.36 10.22 -1.52
CA PRO A 133 5.92 10.11 -1.43
C PRO A 133 5.52 9.42 -0.12
N TYR A 134 4.57 10.02 0.61
CA TYR A 134 4.02 9.45 1.84
C TYR A 134 2.50 9.35 1.78
N LEU A 135 1.94 8.33 2.43
CA LEU A 135 0.53 8.30 2.83
C LEU A 135 0.43 8.81 4.26
N ALA A 136 -0.47 9.75 4.52
CA ALA A 136 -0.80 10.19 5.87
C ALA A 136 -2.23 9.79 6.22
N GLN A 137 -2.42 9.41 7.47
CA GLN A 137 -3.74 9.13 7.99
C GLN A 137 -4.50 10.46 8.22
N ARG A 138 -5.65 10.63 7.55
CA ARG A 138 -6.64 11.67 7.90
C ARG A 138 -7.21 11.34 9.27
N ARG A 139 -7.81 12.33 9.96
CA ARG A 139 -8.45 12.15 11.27
C ARG A 139 -9.56 11.07 11.20
N VAL A 140 -9.18 9.82 11.44
CA VAL A 140 -10.08 8.71 11.76
C VAL A 140 -9.94 8.43 13.26
N PRO A 141 -11.05 8.34 14.02
CA PRO A 141 -10.99 8.04 15.45
C PRO A 141 -10.26 6.72 15.71
N SER A 142 -9.36 6.68 16.70
CA SER A 142 -8.58 5.47 17.03
C SER A 142 -9.46 4.24 17.33
N ARG A 143 -10.69 4.45 17.85
CA ARG A 143 -11.67 3.38 18.06
C ARG A 143 -12.06 2.66 16.75
N VAL A 144 -12.20 3.41 15.65
CA VAL A 144 -12.55 2.88 14.33
C VAL A 144 -11.37 2.14 13.73
N LEU A 145 -10.15 2.69 13.84
CA LEU A 145 -8.93 2.00 13.41
C LEU A 145 -8.72 0.67 14.16
N ARG A 146 -8.98 0.65 15.47
CA ARG A 146 -8.92 -0.59 16.27
C ARG A 146 -9.95 -1.61 15.79
N ALA A 147 -11.18 -1.18 15.46
CA ALA A 147 -12.20 -2.06 14.90
C ALA A 147 -11.77 -2.64 13.54
N MET A 148 -11.16 -1.83 12.67
CA MET A 148 -10.60 -2.28 11.38
C MET A 148 -9.45 -3.28 11.58
N ALA A 149 -8.54 -3.01 12.52
CA ALA A 149 -7.46 -3.93 12.85
C ALA A 149 -7.98 -5.28 13.38
N LEU A 150 -9.02 -5.25 14.23
CA LEU A 150 -9.69 -6.46 14.72
C LEU A 150 -10.35 -7.24 13.57
N GLU A 151 -10.98 -6.54 12.63
CA GLU A 151 -11.54 -7.16 11.43
C GLU A 151 -10.46 -7.88 10.63
N LEU A 152 -9.35 -7.20 10.31
CA LEU A 152 -8.22 -7.83 9.60
C LEU A 152 -7.65 -9.07 10.32
N LYS A 153 -7.54 -9.02 11.65
CA LYS A 153 -7.07 -10.17 12.46
C LYS A 153 -8.00 -11.37 12.36
N ARG A 154 -9.32 -11.15 12.34
CA ARG A 154 -10.29 -12.24 12.15
C ARG A 154 -10.17 -12.86 10.76
N GLN A 155 -9.96 -12.01 9.75
CA GLN A 155 -9.90 -12.43 8.35
C GLN A 155 -8.57 -13.09 7.97
N SER A 156 -7.48 -12.82 8.70
CA SER A 156 -6.17 -13.45 8.49
C SER A 156 -5.98 -14.77 9.23
N ALA A 157 -6.83 -15.06 10.22
CA ALA A 157 -6.88 -16.33 10.94
C ALA A 157 -7.83 -17.35 10.31
N ALA A 158 -8.60 -16.95 9.31
CA ALA A 158 -9.58 -17.76 8.58
C ALA A 158 -9.06 -18.14 7.18
#